data_AF-A0AAU9N459-F1
#
_entry.id   AF-A0AAU9N459-F1
#
_cell.length_a   1.000
_cell.length_b   1.000
_cell.length_c   1.000
_cell.angle_alpha   90.00
_cell.angle_beta   90.00
_cell.angle_gamma   90.00
#
_symmetry.space_group_name_H-M   'P 1'
#
loop_
_entity.id
_entity.type
_entity.pdbx_description
1 polymer ?
#
loop_
_entity_poly.entity_id
_entity_poly.type
_entity_poly.pdbx_seq_one_letter_code
_entity_poly.pdbx_strand_id
1 'polypeptide(L)'
;MHRLLKFCIITVENLLFNHRVQSIRKISMISELALSQDDYTIKVRVIRLWRQTSWNQQLRMIGMILMDKMGSKIECNVDKPFASLQGKSFEEYGDYYIHKPTLGLNEGAIKGHEVFVTLWGRYADKINAYVSKHTCHFVLLIQCAKLKLVRDRPYVNNTYLATKLYIEDDIEEITTFKKRLCEIST
;
A
#
# COMPACT_ATOMS: atom_id res chain seq x y z
N MET A 1 12.85 5.49 -12.22
CA MET A 1 11.37 5.56 -12.42
C MET A 1 10.68 5.81 -11.09
N HIS A 2 9.95 6.92 -10.95
CA HIS A 2 9.21 7.25 -9.72
C HIS A 2 7.85 6.53 -9.72
N ARG A 3 7.72 5.42 -8.99
CA ARG A 3 6.41 4.81 -8.71
C ARG A 3 5.74 5.59 -7.58
N LEU A 4 4.82 6.49 -7.94
CA LEU A 4 3.85 7.05 -7.00
C LEU A 4 3.07 5.89 -6.38
N LEU A 5 3.11 5.76 -5.05
CA LEU A 5 2.21 4.85 -4.34
C LEU A 5 0.82 5.44 -4.49
N LYS A 6 -0.05 4.75 -5.22
CA LYS A 6 -1.47 5.07 -5.33
C LYS A 6 -2.21 4.23 -4.30
N PHE A 7 -3.33 4.72 -3.78
CA PHE A 7 -4.31 3.86 -3.14
C PHE A 7 -5.62 3.92 -3.93
N CYS A 8 -6.41 2.88 -3.83
CA CYS A 8 -7.70 2.76 -4.48
C CYS A 8 -8.78 2.59 -3.40
N ILE A 9 -9.94 3.19 -3.62
CA ILE A 9 -11.15 2.92 -2.84
C ILE A 9 -12.11 2.21 -3.78
N ILE A 10 -12.63 1.07 -3.32
CA ILE A 10 -13.65 0.30 -4.03
C ILE A 10 -15.00 0.55 -3.36
N THR A 11 -15.96 1.06 -4.13
CA THR A 11 -17.38 1.04 -3.79
C THR A 11 -18.07 -0.15 -4.47
N VAL A 12 -19.29 -0.52 -4.06
CA VAL A 12 -20.05 -1.70 -4.60
C VAL A 12 -20.12 -1.72 -6.11
N GLU A 13 -20.35 -0.54 -6.67
CA GLU A 13 -20.60 -0.30 -8.08
C GLU A 13 -19.34 -0.58 -8.91
N ASN A 14 -18.19 -0.59 -8.23
CA ASN A 14 -16.88 -0.79 -8.82
C ASN A 14 -16.50 -2.27 -8.96
N LEU A 15 -17.33 -3.22 -8.50
CA LEU A 15 -17.01 -4.65 -8.58
C LEU A 15 -17.79 -5.33 -9.70
N LEU A 16 -17.07 -5.77 -10.73
CA LEU A 16 -17.64 -6.62 -11.77
C LEU A 16 -17.50 -8.08 -11.36
N PHE A 17 -18.58 -8.65 -10.84
CA PHE A 17 -18.69 -10.08 -10.61
C PHE A 17 -18.99 -10.81 -11.93
N ASN A 18 -18.56 -12.07 -12.01
CA ASN A 18 -18.47 -12.95 -13.20
C ASN A 18 -19.53 -12.76 -14.31
N HIS A 19 -20.79 -12.45 -14.00
CA HIS A 19 -21.84 -12.20 -15.00
C HIS A 19 -21.67 -10.91 -15.83
N ARG A 20 -20.89 -9.91 -15.38
CA ARG A 20 -20.63 -8.66 -16.15
C ARG A 20 -19.29 -8.64 -16.87
N VAL A 21 -18.47 -9.68 -16.70
CA VAL A 21 -17.12 -9.80 -17.30
C VAL A 21 -17.18 -9.87 -18.82
N GLN A 22 -18.28 -10.37 -19.41
CA GLN A 22 -18.46 -10.50 -20.86
C GLN A 22 -18.51 -9.16 -21.63
N SER A 23 -18.61 -8.02 -20.94
CA SER A 23 -18.62 -6.68 -21.57
C SER A 23 -17.32 -5.88 -21.40
N ILE A 24 -16.28 -6.46 -20.78
CA ILE A 24 -15.03 -5.74 -20.52
C ILE A 24 -14.28 -5.51 -21.84
N ARG A 25 -14.32 -4.27 -22.34
CA ARG A 25 -13.67 -3.87 -23.61
C ARG A 25 -12.17 -3.62 -23.48
N LYS A 26 -11.69 -3.28 -22.28
CA LYS A 26 -10.27 -2.97 -22.01
C LYS A 26 -9.91 -3.22 -20.55
N ILE A 27 -8.77 -3.87 -20.32
CA ILE A 27 -8.17 -4.06 -18.99
C ILE A 27 -6.90 -3.20 -18.91
N SER A 28 -6.85 -2.30 -17.95
CA SER A 28 -5.70 -1.43 -17.67
C SER A 28 -4.75 -2.06 -16.66
N MET A 29 -3.47 -1.68 -16.74
CA MET A 29 -2.46 -2.03 -15.71
C MET A 29 -2.49 -1.02 -14.56
N ILE A 30 -2.08 -1.43 -13.36
CA ILE A 30 -2.06 -0.53 -12.19
C ILE A 30 -1.15 0.69 -12.45
N SER A 31 -0.05 0.50 -13.18
CA SER A 31 0.86 1.57 -13.55
C SER A 31 0.21 2.66 -14.41
N GLU A 32 -0.82 2.32 -15.18
CA GLU A 32 -1.50 3.22 -16.13
C GLU A 32 -2.59 4.07 -15.48
N LEU A 33 -2.99 3.74 -14.25
CA LEU A 33 -4.09 4.39 -13.54
C LEU A 33 -3.78 5.88 -13.27
N ALA A 34 -4.48 6.81 -13.89
CA ALA A 34 -4.31 8.24 -13.65
C ALA A 34 -5.54 8.82 -12.93
N LEU A 35 -5.35 9.78 -12.02
CA LEU A 35 -6.48 10.44 -11.35
C LEU A 35 -7.40 11.20 -12.31
N SER A 36 -6.87 11.58 -13.48
CA SER A 36 -7.58 12.36 -14.50
C SER A 36 -8.55 11.53 -15.33
N GLN A 37 -8.66 10.23 -15.08
CA GLN A 37 -9.55 9.30 -15.78
C GLN A 37 -10.26 8.42 -14.75
N ASP A 38 -11.54 8.13 -15.00
CA ASP A 38 -12.40 7.38 -14.08
C ASP A 38 -12.89 6.04 -14.67
N ASP A 39 -12.78 5.82 -15.99
CA ASP A 39 -13.27 4.62 -16.67
C ASP A 39 -12.22 3.49 -16.80
N TYR A 40 -11.59 3.12 -15.69
CA TYR A 40 -10.64 2.00 -15.67
C TYR A 40 -11.31 0.68 -15.33
N THR A 41 -10.82 -0.41 -15.93
CA THR A 41 -11.07 -1.76 -15.41
C THR A 41 -9.75 -2.45 -15.19
N ILE A 42 -9.50 -2.93 -13.97
CA ILE A 42 -8.27 -3.65 -13.60
C ILE A 42 -8.60 -5.09 -13.23
N LYS A 43 -7.69 -6.00 -13.61
CA LYS A 43 -7.70 -7.39 -13.15
C LYS A 43 -6.56 -7.56 -12.16
N VAL A 44 -6.89 -7.95 -10.94
CA VAL A 44 -5.93 -8.00 -9.84
C VAL A 44 -6.11 -9.24 -8.98
N ARG A 45 -5.01 -9.66 -8.33
CA ARG A 45 -5.01 -10.61 -7.25
C ARG A 45 -4.90 -9.90 -5.91
N VAL A 46 -5.69 -10.31 -4.92
CA VAL A 46 -5.50 -9.89 -3.53
C VAL A 46 -4.27 -10.61 -3.00
N ILE A 47 -3.18 -9.91 -2.66
CA ILE A 47 -1.98 -10.54 -2.11
C ILE A 47 -1.84 -10.37 -0.59
N ARG A 48 -2.61 -9.44 -0.02
CA ARG A 48 -2.79 -9.25 1.41
C ARG A 48 -4.19 -8.75 1.68
N LEU A 49 -4.81 -9.20 2.77
CA LEU A 49 -6.13 -8.76 3.20
C LEU A 49 -6.16 -8.61 4.73
N TRP A 50 -6.73 -7.51 5.21
CA TRP A 50 -7.00 -7.30 6.63
C TRP A 50 -8.39 -6.71 6.83
N ARG A 51 -8.95 -6.93 8.02
CA ARG A 51 -10.28 -6.48 8.40
C ARG A 51 -10.16 -5.56 9.60
N GLN A 52 -10.81 -4.40 9.52
CA GLN A 52 -10.91 -3.49 10.64
C GLN A 52 -12.34 -3.47 11.16
N THR A 53 -12.52 -3.91 12.40
CA THR A 53 -13.78 -3.79 13.13
C THR A 53 -13.80 -2.48 13.92
N SER A 54 -15.01 -1.99 14.16
CA SER A 54 -15.26 -0.89 15.09
C SER A 54 -15.42 -1.42 16.52
N TRP A 55 -15.56 -0.51 17.48
CA TRP A 55 -15.64 -0.86 18.90
C TRP A 55 -16.80 -1.82 19.23
N ASN A 56 -17.92 -1.70 18.52
CA ASN A 56 -19.08 -2.59 18.64
C ASN A 56 -18.95 -3.90 17.82
N GLN A 57 -17.74 -4.27 17.42
CA GLN A 57 -17.42 -5.45 16.59
C GLN A 57 -18.01 -5.45 15.17
N GLN A 58 -18.62 -4.35 14.70
CA GLN A 58 -19.07 -4.24 13.32
C GLN A 58 -17.89 -4.03 12.37
N LEU A 59 -17.84 -4.79 11.27
CA LEU A 59 -16.82 -4.64 10.23
C LEU A 59 -16.96 -3.28 9.54
N ARG A 60 -15.92 -2.45 9.66
CA ARG A 60 -15.91 -1.09 9.13
C ARG A 60 -15.25 -1.01 7.76
N MET A 61 -14.17 -1.77 7.57
CA MET A 61 -13.31 -1.68 6.40
C MET A 61 -12.66 -3.04 6.11
N ILE A 62 -12.56 -3.39 4.83
CA ILE A 62 -11.64 -4.42 4.35
C ILE A 62 -10.50 -3.70 3.65
N GLY A 63 -9.28 -3.82 4.16
CA GLY A 63 -8.09 -3.33 3.49
C GLY A 63 -7.37 -4.46 2.77
N MET A 64 -6.80 -4.16 1.61
CA MET A 64 -6.17 -5.13 0.72
C MET A 64 -4.93 -4.53 0.06
N ILE A 65 -3.95 -5.37 -0.25
CA ILE A 65 -2.96 -5.06 -1.28
C ILE A 65 -3.33 -5.86 -2.52
N LEU A 66 -3.53 -5.16 -3.63
CA LEU A 66 -3.87 -5.73 -4.92
C LEU A 66 -2.63 -5.76 -5.82
N MET A 67 -2.49 -6.79 -6.65
CA MET A 67 -1.38 -6.94 -7.58
C MET A 67 -1.89 -7.30 -8.98
N ASP A 68 -1.40 -6.61 -10.01
CA ASP A 68 -1.70 -6.95 -11.41
C ASP A 68 -0.74 -8.01 -11.97
N LYS A 69 -0.99 -8.42 -13.23
CA LYS A 69 -0.17 -9.42 -13.92
C LYS A 69 1.30 -8.99 -14.14
N MET A 70 1.58 -7.68 -14.10
CA MET A 70 2.93 -7.13 -14.24
C MET A 70 3.65 -7.02 -12.89
N GLY A 71 3.02 -7.46 -11.80
CA GLY A 71 3.56 -7.38 -10.44
C GLY A 71 3.47 -5.98 -9.83
N SER A 72 2.81 -5.03 -10.49
CA SER A 72 2.54 -3.72 -9.90
C SER A 72 1.51 -3.88 -8.79
N LYS A 73 1.68 -3.13 -7.70
CA LYS A 73 0.86 -3.24 -6.49
C LYS A 73 0.18 -1.92 -6.17
N ILE A 74 -1.02 -2.01 -5.62
CA ILE A 74 -1.80 -0.86 -5.14
C ILE A 74 -2.49 -1.23 -3.82
N GLU A 75 -2.48 -0.30 -2.86
CA GLU A 75 -3.27 -0.45 -1.64
C GLU A 75 -4.74 -0.16 -1.94
N CYS A 76 -5.65 -0.91 -1.33
CA CYS A 76 -7.06 -0.79 -1.60
C CYS A 76 -7.91 -0.92 -0.33
N ASN A 77 -8.91 -0.06 -0.18
CA ASN A 77 -9.89 -0.14 0.89
C ASN A 77 -11.31 -0.30 0.35
N VAL A 78 -12.09 -1.13 1.02
CA VAL A 78 -13.55 -1.26 0.85
C VAL A 78 -14.19 -0.76 2.14
N ASP A 79 -14.81 0.42 2.09
CA ASP A 79 -15.51 1.00 3.22
C ASP A 79 -16.92 0.43 3.35
N LYS A 80 -17.39 0.25 4.58
CA LYS A 80 -18.73 -0.28 4.93
C LYS A 80 -19.08 -1.56 4.13
N PRO A 81 -18.21 -2.58 4.16
CA PRO A 81 -18.22 -3.76 3.26
C PRO A 81 -19.55 -4.53 3.23
N PHE A 82 -20.32 -4.58 4.32
CA PHE A 82 -21.56 -5.35 4.34
C PHE A 82 -22.67 -4.75 3.47
N ALA A 83 -22.87 -3.43 3.57
CA ALA A 83 -23.76 -2.72 2.65
C ALA A 83 -23.14 -2.72 1.24
N SER A 84 -21.81 -2.63 1.17
CA SER A 84 -21.11 -2.40 -0.08
C SER A 84 -20.75 -3.64 -0.91
N LEU A 85 -20.95 -4.85 -0.39
CA LEU A 85 -20.65 -6.10 -1.12
C LEU A 85 -21.87 -6.99 -1.32
N GLN A 86 -23.04 -6.60 -0.81
CA GLN A 86 -24.30 -7.38 -0.94
C GLN A 86 -24.11 -8.86 -0.55
N GLY A 87 -23.39 -9.12 0.55
CA GLY A 87 -23.10 -10.47 1.05
C GLY A 87 -21.92 -11.18 0.38
N LYS A 88 -21.21 -10.55 -0.56
CA LYS A 88 -20.00 -11.11 -1.19
C LYS A 88 -18.76 -10.85 -0.34
N SER A 89 -17.77 -11.73 -0.44
CA SER A 89 -16.51 -11.66 0.32
C SER A 89 -15.29 -11.54 -0.59
N PHE A 90 -14.22 -10.95 -0.04
CA PHE A 90 -12.87 -11.02 -0.60
C PHE A 90 -12.03 -12.02 0.19
N GLU A 91 -11.12 -12.68 -0.52
CA GLU A 91 -10.19 -13.67 0.01
C GLU A 91 -8.76 -13.34 -0.42
N GLU A 92 -7.79 -13.63 0.46
CA GLU A 92 -6.39 -13.57 0.06
C GLU A 92 -6.15 -14.57 -1.09
N TYR A 93 -5.34 -14.15 -2.06
CA TYR A 93 -5.01 -14.84 -3.31
C TYR A 93 -6.17 -15.01 -4.30
N GLY A 94 -7.36 -14.49 -3.99
CA GLY A 94 -8.47 -14.39 -4.94
C GLY A 94 -8.19 -13.39 -6.07
N ASP A 95 -8.69 -13.71 -7.27
CA ASP A 95 -8.59 -12.87 -8.47
C ASP A 95 -9.91 -12.15 -8.73
N TYR A 96 -9.85 -10.83 -8.94
CA TYR A 96 -11.02 -9.97 -9.08
C TYR A 96 -10.87 -8.96 -10.22
N TYR A 97 -12.01 -8.61 -10.83
CA TYR A 97 -12.13 -7.47 -11.73
C TYR A 97 -12.74 -6.29 -10.99
N ILE A 98 -12.04 -5.16 -11.03
CA ILE A 98 -12.49 -3.90 -10.42
C ILE A 98 -12.67 -2.90 -11.55
N HIS A 99 -13.88 -2.40 -11.69
CA HIS A 99 -14.31 -1.41 -12.67
C HIS A 99 -14.49 -0.05 -11.98
N LYS A 100 -14.13 1.04 -12.66
CA LYS A 100 -14.22 2.42 -12.16
C LYS A 100 -13.71 2.59 -10.71
N PRO A 101 -12.51 2.06 -10.36
CA PRO A 101 -11.96 2.27 -9.03
C PRO A 101 -11.82 3.76 -8.72
N THR A 102 -12.23 4.19 -7.53
CA THR A 102 -11.91 5.53 -7.06
C THR A 102 -10.42 5.56 -6.72
N LEU A 103 -9.65 6.41 -7.39
CA LEU A 103 -8.22 6.52 -7.15
C LEU A 103 -7.93 7.67 -6.20
N GLY A 104 -7.08 7.40 -5.21
CA GLY A 104 -6.47 8.40 -4.35
C GLY A 104 -4.97 8.40 -4.52
N LEU A 105 -4.36 9.58 -4.44
CA LEU A 105 -2.91 9.64 -4.28
C LEU A 105 -2.57 9.34 -2.83
N ASN A 106 -1.66 8.38 -2.64
CA ASN A 106 -0.84 8.38 -1.44
C ASN A 106 0.24 9.45 -1.72
N GLU A 107 -0.14 10.73 -1.72
CA GLU A 107 0.78 11.83 -2.02
C GLU A 107 2.00 11.72 -1.10
N GLY A 108 3.19 11.68 -1.70
CA GLY A 108 4.12 12.81 -1.77
C GLY A 108 4.45 13.62 -0.51
N ALA A 109 3.63 13.61 0.55
CA ALA A 109 3.72 14.43 1.76
C ALA A 109 5.01 14.22 2.57
N ILE A 110 5.86 13.27 2.18
CA ILE A 110 7.10 12.93 2.88
C ILE A 110 8.34 12.96 1.99
N LYS A 111 8.22 13.12 0.67
CA LYS A 111 9.39 13.05 -0.21
C LYS A 111 10.24 14.31 -0.01
N GLY A 112 11.44 14.13 0.55
CA GLY A 112 12.35 15.25 0.86
C GLY A 112 12.09 15.92 2.21
N HIS A 113 11.19 15.36 3.03
CA HIS A 113 10.94 15.83 4.39
C HIS A 113 11.45 14.82 5.42
N GLU A 114 11.84 15.32 6.59
CA GLU A 114 12.06 14.48 7.75
C GLU A 114 10.73 13.85 8.19
N VAL A 115 10.76 12.56 8.51
CA VAL A 115 9.58 11.79 8.91
C VAL A 115 9.88 11.12 10.24
N PHE A 116 8.94 11.21 11.17
CA PHE A 116 9.05 10.50 12.45
C PHE A 116 8.63 9.05 12.27
N VAL A 117 9.51 8.11 12.59
CA VAL A 117 9.21 6.67 12.53
C VAL A 117 8.99 6.14 13.93
N THR A 118 7.86 5.45 14.16
CA THR A 118 7.57 4.75 15.42
C THR A 118 7.37 3.27 15.14
N LEU A 119 8.28 2.44 15.64
CA LEU A 119 8.22 0.98 15.52
C LEU A 119 7.94 0.34 16.88
N TRP A 120 7.22 -0.78 16.86
CA TRP A 120 6.82 -1.51 18.06
C TRP A 120 7.22 -2.99 18.01
N GLY A 121 7.40 -3.59 19.19
CA GLY A 121 7.71 -5.01 19.37
C GLY A 121 8.98 -5.41 18.62
N ARG A 122 8.94 -6.58 17.94
CA ARG A 122 10.10 -7.16 17.23
C ARG A 122 10.80 -6.21 16.25
N TYR A 123 10.08 -5.23 15.69
CA TYR A 123 10.66 -4.26 14.75
C TYR A 123 11.52 -3.22 15.47
N ALA A 124 11.11 -2.82 16.68
CA ALA A 124 11.90 -1.94 17.55
C ALA A 124 13.15 -2.68 18.03
N ASP A 125 13.02 -3.94 18.46
CA ASP A 125 14.15 -4.77 18.89
C ASP A 125 15.18 -4.93 17.77
N LYS A 126 14.72 -5.15 16.53
CA LYS A 126 15.59 -5.27 15.36
C LYS A 126 16.41 -3.99 15.11
N ILE A 127 15.80 -2.81 15.18
CA ILE A 127 16.54 -1.54 15.02
C ILE A 127 17.48 -1.31 16.19
N ASN A 128 17.04 -1.51 17.42
CA ASN A 128 17.87 -1.32 18.62
C ASN A 128 19.14 -2.19 18.57
N ALA A 129 18.99 -3.46 18.18
CA ALA A 129 20.12 -4.38 17.99
C ALA A 129 21.09 -3.91 16.88
N TYR A 130 20.60 -3.22 15.85
CA TYR A 130 21.44 -2.68 14.79
C TYR A 130 22.19 -1.41 15.26
N VAL A 131 21.48 -0.42 15.80
CA VAL A 131 22.07 0.89 16.19
C VAL A 131 22.97 0.81 17.42
N SER A 132 22.81 -0.21 18.27
CA SER A 132 23.76 -0.48 19.35
C SER A 132 25.16 -0.88 18.87
N LYS A 133 25.28 -1.32 17.60
CA LYS A 133 26.54 -1.75 17.00
C LYS A 133 27.07 -0.78 15.94
N HIS A 134 26.24 0.16 15.47
CA HIS A 134 26.55 1.06 14.37
C HIS A 134 26.19 2.49 14.74
N THR A 135 27.14 3.41 14.58
CA THR A 135 26.98 4.83 14.90
C THR A 135 26.83 5.72 13.66
N CYS A 136 26.94 5.14 12.47
CA CYS A 136 26.81 5.85 11.20
C CYS A 136 25.35 5.99 10.75
N HIS A 137 25.11 6.89 9.80
CA HIS A 137 23.85 6.94 9.07
C HIS A 137 23.64 5.62 8.32
N PHE A 138 22.40 5.12 8.34
CA PHE A 138 22.01 3.89 7.68
C PHE A 138 20.70 4.08 6.89
N VAL A 139 20.48 3.20 5.92
CA VAL A 139 19.28 3.17 5.09
C VAL A 139 18.30 2.14 5.59
N LEU A 140 17.05 2.58 5.77
CA LEU A 140 15.93 1.78 6.20
C LEU A 140 14.90 1.65 5.08
N LEU A 141 14.52 0.41 4.73
CA LEU A 141 13.40 0.16 3.83
C LEU A 141 12.26 -0.46 4.63
N ILE A 142 11.13 0.25 4.68
CA ILE A 142 9.90 -0.19 5.35
C ILE A 142 8.81 -0.42 4.30
N GLN A 143 8.26 -1.64 4.24
CA GLN A 143 7.11 -1.96 3.39
C GLN A 143 5.85 -2.17 4.24
N CYS A 144 4.69 -1.83 3.68
CA CYS A 144 3.39 -1.96 4.34
C CYS A 144 3.34 -1.22 5.69
N ALA A 145 3.92 -0.01 5.73
CA ALA A 145 3.85 0.89 6.87
C ALA A 145 2.65 1.82 6.73
N LYS A 146 2.16 2.34 7.85
CA LYS A 146 1.05 3.28 7.88
C LYS A 146 1.55 4.70 8.07
N LEU A 147 1.26 5.56 7.08
CA LEU A 147 1.46 7.00 7.17
C LEU A 147 0.34 7.63 8.00
N LYS A 148 0.70 8.54 8.91
CA LYS A 148 -0.21 9.38 9.68
C LYS A 148 0.26 10.82 9.59
N LEU A 149 -0.66 11.75 9.38
CA LEU A 149 -0.40 13.17 9.47
C LEU A 149 -0.98 13.67 10.80
N VAL A 150 -0.13 14.18 11.68
CA VAL A 150 -0.54 14.73 12.98
C VAL A 150 -0.04 16.16 13.07
N ARG A 151 -0.98 17.13 13.02
CA ARG A 151 -0.65 18.58 12.96
C ARG A 151 0.36 18.87 11.83
N ASP A 152 0.06 18.38 10.63
CA ASP A 152 0.90 18.50 9.43
C ASP A 152 2.29 17.87 9.51
N ARG A 153 2.60 17.14 10.59
CA ARG A 153 3.83 16.36 10.70
C ARG A 153 3.61 14.92 10.27
N PRO A 154 4.44 14.39 9.34
CA PRO A 154 4.31 13.02 8.90
C PRO A 154 4.94 12.04 9.90
N TYR A 155 4.17 11.01 10.22
CA TYR A 155 4.58 9.88 11.04
C TYR A 155 4.39 8.58 10.27
N VAL A 156 5.38 7.70 10.34
CA VAL A 156 5.29 6.34 9.81
C VAL A 156 5.30 5.36 10.98
N ASN A 157 4.32 4.47 11.03
CA ASN A 157 4.28 3.38 12.01
C ASN A 157 4.19 2.02 11.33
N ASN A 158 4.73 0.99 11.98
CA ASN A 158 4.53 -0.38 11.50
C ASN A 158 3.08 -0.82 11.71
N THR A 159 2.57 -1.59 10.75
CA THR A 159 1.35 -2.36 10.88
C THR A 159 1.68 -3.69 11.55
N TYR A 160 0.86 -4.11 12.52
CA TYR A 160 1.06 -5.39 13.19
C TYR A 160 1.06 -6.54 12.18
N LEU A 161 2.11 -7.37 12.19
CA LEU A 161 2.32 -8.57 11.35
C LEU A 161 2.49 -8.35 9.82
N ALA A 162 2.09 -7.21 9.26
CA ALA A 162 2.18 -6.96 7.81
C ALA A 162 3.49 -6.27 7.40
N THR A 163 4.07 -5.44 8.28
CA THR A 163 5.26 -4.66 7.93
C THR A 163 6.48 -5.55 7.66
N LYS A 164 7.22 -5.23 6.60
CA LYS A 164 8.56 -5.77 6.37
C LYS A 164 9.57 -4.64 6.59
N LEU A 165 10.64 -4.97 7.31
CA LEU A 165 11.67 -4.01 7.72
C LEU A 165 13.03 -4.55 7.32
N TYR A 166 13.74 -3.79 6.49
CA TYR A 166 15.06 -4.13 5.97
C TYR A 166 16.04 -3.03 6.37
N ILE A 167 17.18 -3.43 6.94
CA ILE A 167 18.21 -2.51 7.47
C ILE A 167 19.50 -2.88 6.79
N GLU A 168 19.97 -2.05 5.87
CA GLU A 168 21.19 -2.31 5.11
C GLU A 168 21.27 -3.66 4.39
N ASP A 169 20.11 -4.25 4.12
CA ASP A 169 20.04 -5.52 3.40
C ASP A 169 20.40 -5.31 1.91
N ASP A 170 20.93 -6.36 1.27
CA ASP A 170 21.30 -6.36 -0.15
C ASP A 170 20.04 -6.36 -1.04
N ILE A 171 19.51 -5.16 -1.25
CA ILE A 171 18.29 -4.88 -1.99
C ILE A 171 18.58 -3.72 -2.96
N GLU A 172 18.20 -3.90 -4.23
CA GLU A 172 18.50 -2.95 -5.31
C GLU A 172 18.04 -1.52 -4.96
N GLU A 173 16.87 -1.36 -4.33
CA GLU A 173 16.35 -0.06 -3.92
C GLU A 173 17.23 0.63 -2.85
N ILE A 174 17.78 -0.13 -1.90
CA ILE A 174 18.70 0.39 -0.86
C ILE A 174 20.00 0.83 -1.53
N THR A 175 20.59 -0.03 -2.37
CA THR A 175 21.83 0.26 -3.09
C THR A 175 21.68 1.48 -3.99
N THR A 176 20.56 1.61 -4.69
CA THR A 176 20.24 2.76 -5.56
C THR A 176 20.04 4.04 -4.75
N PHE A 177 19.48 3.95 -3.53
CA PHE A 177 19.33 5.12 -2.67
C PHE A 177 20.66 5.61 -2.12
N LYS A 178 21.53 4.70 -1.65
CA LYS A 178 22.87 5.05 -1.18
C LYS A 178 23.71 5.76 -2.23
N LYS A 179 23.73 5.24 -3.47
CA LYS A 179 24.48 5.85 -4.58
C LYS A 179 24.08 7.31 -4.80
N ARG A 180 22.77 7.59 -4.79
CA ARG A 180 22.23 8.96 -4.91
C ARG A 180 22.62 9.87 -3.74
N LEU A 181 22.73 9.35 -2.51
CA LEU A 181 23.21 10.15 -1.38
C LEU A 181 24.69 10.54 -1.52
N CYS A 182 25.52 9.62 -2.01
CA CYS A 182 26.94 9.90 -2.27
C CYS A 182 27.11 10.97 -3.37
N GLU A 183 26.30 10.89 -4.44
CA GLU A 183 26.30 11.87 -5.54
C GLU A 183 25.88 13.28 -5.10
N ILE A 184 25.04 13.43 -4.07
CA ILE A 184 24.63 14.74 -3.51
C ILE A 184 25.72 15.32 -2.60
N SER A 185 26.65 14.50 -2.12
CA SER A 185 27.69 14.89 -1.15
C SER A 185 29.02 15.27 -1.81
N THR A 186 29.05 15.35 -3.15
CA THR A 186 30.21 15.73 -3.98
C THR A 186 29.90 17.02 -4.72
#